data_AF-A0A524CMA2-F1
#
_entry.id   AF-A0A524CMA2-F1
#
_cell.length_a   1.000
_cell.length_b   1.000
_cell.length_c   1.000
_cell.angle_alpha   90.00
_cell.angle_beta   90.00
_cell.angle_gamma   90.00
#
_symmetry.space_group_name_H-M   'P 1'
#
loop_
_entity.id
_entity.type
_entity.pdbx_description
1 polymer ?
#
loop_
_entity_poly.entity_id
_entity_poly.type
_entity_poly.pdbx_seq_one_letter_code
_entity_poly.pdbx_strand_id
1 'polypeptide(L)'
;MPPEEIINDKDFEHIILWMLSNNDFCSWSDFTQDIEEDNQLISDSTLSIYLKRLKNKDLLDRPERDHYIILPKGKKRFLELSKMKKKEHTLNYPPEIIKKERNYDHWILWMVYNNNSCKWSDFTDEPLRINQSSLSKNINLLMDSGFVRKENKKYKITQKGKIEYSRMLRNYDLDRQSILDEESKRIDENIQKAKSFFNIHDVQNKNIKYRFLNYNLKMNYSKLQSSLEKEEDFFKILLFFASNHPDSYPEYISPEQFSKKYNMEKIILDFHILQIAEKEIFPLKFFKLNLDDGKTYYFPSEGKLEKILRSIVDDYVYKFTYLRKLDEFYMYNLNDLVEDILKDVCGNLFHEDLKHALHEFIINNYIKFLTYEIETKKQLTHISAKLEGYSYQTIQGIFQQSEIFHDHYKSKVSNFYFVYPEVLKAVASFYKMDVKEVFDKCYPLLEDRETTVEDISEIIDKEIEETPENVALYILKAIYL
;
A
#
# COMPACT_ATOMS: atom_id res chain seq x y z
N MET A 1 27.35 5.35 -40.03
CA MET A 1 26.14 4.49 -39.99
C MET A 1 25.91 4.01 -38.56
N PRO A 2 24.68 4.02 -38.03
CA PRO A 2 24.35 3.47 -36.71
C PRO A 2 24.58 1.95 -36.63
N PRO A 3 24.90 1.39 -35.44
CA PRO A 3 24.92 -0.04 -35.23
C PRO A 3 23.57 -0.68 -35.58
N GLU A 4 23.59 -1.90 -36.11
CA GLU A 4 22.37 -2.67 -36.49
C GLU A 4 21.38 -2.78 -35.32
N GLU A 5 21.86 -2.89 -34.09
CA GLU A 5 21.06 -2.90 -32.86
C GLU A 5 20.21 -1.63 -32.68
N ILE A 6 20.68 -0.47 -33.14
CA ILE A 6 19.95 0.80 -33.06
C ILE A 6 18.95 0.91 -34.22
N ILE A 7 19.30 0.35 -35.38
CA ILE A 7 18.48 0.36 -36.61
C ILE A 7 17.27 -0.57 -36.47
N ASN A 8 17.46 -1.78 -35.94
CA ASN A 8 16.42 -2.82 -35.84
C ASN A 8 15.24 -2.42 -34.95
N ASP A 9 15.47 -1.54 -33.97
CA ASP A 9 14.43 -1.06 -33.05
C ASP A 9 13.47 -0.03 -33.68
N LYS A 10 13.78 0.49 -34.87
CA LYS A 10 13.00 1.50 -35.62
C LYS A 10 12.57 2.73 -34.79
N ASP A 11 13.32 3.06 -33.73
CA ASP A 11 13.14 4.29 -32.97
C ASP A 11 13.90 5.43 -33.67
N PHE A 12 13.21 6.10 -34.59
CA PHE A 12 13.79 7.17 -35.40
C PHE A 12 14.29 8.37 -34.56
N GLU A 13 13.70 8.65 -33.40
CA GLU A 13 14.21 9.68 -32.47
C GLU A 13 15.58 9.27 -31.93
N HIS A 14 15.75 7.99 -31.56
CA HIS A 14 17.02 7.46 -31.08
C HIS A 14 18.09 7.37 -32.18
N ILE A 15 17.71 6.93 -33.39
CA ILE A 15 18.62 6.85 -34.54
C ILE A 15 19.16 8.24 -34.90
N ILE A 16 18.28 9.24 -35.04
CA ILE A 16 18.66 10.62 -35.42
C ILE A 16 19.58 11.24 -34.35
N LEU A 17 19.23 11.08 -33.07
CA LEU A 17 20.05 11.62 -31.97
C LEU A 17 21.39 10.87 -31.81
N TRP A 18 21.43 9.56 -32.09
CA TRP A 18 22.68 8.82 -32.13
C TRP A 18 23.60 9.35 -33.23
N MET A 19 23.07 9.55 -34.44
CA MET A 19 23.85 10.05 -35.57
C MET A 19 24.42 11.44 -35.27
N LEU A 20 23.59 12.36 -34.78
CA LEU A 20 24.03 13.71 -34.43
C LEU A 20 24.90 13.77 -33.17
N SER A 21 24.88 12.76 -32.30
CA SER A 21 25.75 12.71 -31.12
C SER A 21 27.13 12.16 -31.41
N ASN A 22 27.30 11.40 -32.50
CA ASN A 22 28.55 10.78 -32.90
C ASN A 22 29.24 11.49 -34.07
N ASN A 23 28.60 12.52 -34.64
CA ASN A 23 29.14 13.36 -35.70
C ASN A 23 28.99 14.83 -35.32
N ASP A 24 29.91 15.69 -35.76
CA ASP A 24 29.84 17.12 -35.49
C ASP A 24 28.62 17.77 -36.16
N PHE A 25 28.22 17.25 -37.32
CA PHE A 25 26.98 17.57 -38.01
C PHE A 25 26.49 16.38 -38.86
N CYS A 26 25.23 16.40 -39.27
CA CYS A 26 24.70 15.49 -40.29
C CYS A 26 23.90 16.26 -41.34
N SER A 27 23.95 15.79 -42.58
CA SER A 27 23.14 16.21 -43.72
C SER A 27 21.90 15.34 -43.86
N TRP A 28 20.92 15.79 -44.65
CA TRP A 28 19.71 15.03 -44.97
C TRP A 28 20.05 13.68 -45.59
N SER A 29 21.01 13.65 -46.52
CA SER A 29 21.47 12.43 -47.17
C SER A 29 22.07 11.42 -46.19
N ASP A 30 22.62 11.86 -45.06
CA ASP A 30 23.18 10.94 -44.06
C ASP A 30 22.08 10.13 -43.36
N PHE A 31 20.89 10.70 -43.19
CA PHE A 31 19.75 10.03 -42.55
C PHE A 31 18.96 9.14 -43.51
N THR A 32 19.05 9.40 -44.82
CA THR A 32 18.28 8.70 -45.86
C THR A 32 19.13 7.73 -46.67
N GLN A 33 20.31 7.35 -46.17
CA GLN A 33 21.18 6.35 -46.82
C GLN A 33 20.46 4.99 -46.92
N ASP A 34 20.66 4.29 -48.03
CA ASP A 34 20.10 2.96 -48.25
C ASP A 34 20.87 1.91 -47.42
N ILE A 35 20.13 1.01 -46.77
CA ILE A 35 20.69 -0.08 -45.95
C ILE A 35 20.75 -1.40 -46.73
N GLU A 36 19.74 -1.67 -47.56
CA GLU A 36 19.63 -2.83 -48.46
C GLU A 36 18.98 -2.39 -49.79
N GLU A 37 19.04 -3.22 -50.85
CA GLU A 37 18.36 -2.98 -52.13
C GLU A 37 16.89 -2.59 -51.87
N ASP A 38 16.56 -1.33 -52.15
CA ASP A 38 15.25 -0.68 -51.98
C ASP A 38 14.77 -0.31 -50.56
N ASN A 39 15.63 -0.24 -49.53
CA ASN A 39 15.24 0.23 -48.18
C ASN A 39 16.15 1.34 -47.62
N GLN A 40 15.59 2.56 -47.51
CA GLN A 40 16.21 3.71 -46.83
C GLN A 40 16.25 3.54 -45.30
N LEU A 41 17.32 4.05 -44.66
CA LEU A 41 17.47 4.09 -43.20
C LEU A 41 16.33 4.84 -42.51
N ILE A 42 15.94 5.99 -43.05
CA ILE A 42 14.74 6.74 -42.67
C ILE A 42 14.12 7.30 -43.94
N SER A 43 12.82 7.07 -44.15
CA SER A 43 12.13 7.67 -45.30
C SER A 43 12.04 9.20 -45.17
N ASP A 44 12.08 9.91 -46.29
CA ASP A 44 12.03 11.38 -46.33
C ASP A 44 10.85 11.98 -45.53
N SER A 45 9.69 11.33 -45.62
CA SER A 45 8.47 11.76 -44.92
C SER A 45 8.62 11.61 -43.39
N THR A 46 9.22 10.51 -42.95
CA THR A 46 9.47 10.23 -41.52
C THR A 46 10.53 11.18 -40.98
N LEU A 47 11.63 11.35 -41.71
CA LEU A 47 12.73 12.22 -41.32
C LEU A 47 12.27 13.66 -41.11
N SER A 48 11.47 14.19 -42.05
CA SER A 48 10.90 15.54 -41.94
C SER A 48 10.09 15.76 -40.66
N ILE A 49 9.23 14.79 -40.31
CA ILE A 49 8.39 14.86 -39.10
C ILE A 49 9.26 14.84 -37.83
N TYR A 50 10.23 13.94 -37.77
CA TYR A 50 11.06 13.78 -36.59
C TYR A 50 12.02 14.96 -36.41
N LEU A 51 12.67 15.46 -37.47
CA LEU A 51 13.54 16.63 -37.37
C LEU A 51 12.76 17.88 -36.93
N LYS A 52 11.54 18.09 -37.45
CA LYS A 52 10.67 19.19 -36.99
C LYS A 52 10.30 19.05 -35.51
N ARG A 53 9.95 17.84 -35.07
CA ARG A 53 9.61 17.55 -33.67
C ARG A 53 10.80 17.73 -32.74
N LEU A 54 11.99 17.30 -33.13
CA LEU A 54 13.22 17.43 -32.35
C LEU A 54 13.67 18.90 -32.27
N LYS A 55 13.53 19.65 -33.36
CA LYS A 55 13.78 21.10 -33.38
C LYS A 55 12.82 21.86 -32.45
N ASN A 56 11.51 21.54 -32.50
CA ASN A 56 10.51 22.16 -31.62
C ASN A 56 10.72 21.87 -30.12
N LYS A 57 11.52 20.85 -29.79
CA LYS A 57 11.88 20.48 -28.41
C LYS A 57 13.27 20.99 -27.98
N ASP A 58 13.90 21.84 -28.78
CA ASP A 58 15.28 22.31 -28.60
C ASP A 58 16.31 21.18 -28.47
N LEU A 59 16.09 20.04 -29.13
CA LEU A 59 17.00 18.89 -29.07
C LEU A 59 18.08 18.95 -30.16
N LEU A 60 17.78 19.59 -31.28
CA LEU A 60 18.71 19.83 -32.37
C LEU A 60 18.49 21.23 -32.95
N ASP A 61 19.47 21.71 -33.68
CA ASP A 61 19.36 22.94 -34.46
C ASP A 61 19.77 22.71 -35.92
N ARG A 62 19.36 23.64 -36.78
CA ARG A 62 19.70 23.69 -38.20
C ARG A 62 20.24 25.08 -38.53
N PRO A 63 21.54 25.35 -38.27
CA PRO A 63 22.15 26.65 -38.51
C PRO A 63 22.20 26.99 -40.01
N GLU A 64 22.37 26.00 -40.88
CA GLU A 64 22.43 26.17 -42.33
C GLU A 64 21.54 25.18 -43.07
N ARG A 65 21.32 25.43 -44.37
CA ARG A 65 20.57 24.50 -45.21
C ARG A 65 21.34 23.18 -45.27
N ASP A 66 20.67 22.13 -44.78
CA ASP A 66 21.19 20.76 -44.80
C ASP A 66 22.31 20.47 -43.80
N HIS A 67 22.35 21.27 -42.73
CA HIS A 67 23.33 21.13 -41.67
C HIS A 67 22.60 21.01 -40.34
N TYR A 68 22.54 19.80 -39.78
CA TYR A 68 21.88 19.51 -38.51
C TYR A 68 22.91 19.24 -37.43
N ILE A 69 22.73 19.86 -36.26
CA ILE A 69 23.61 19.72 -35.10
C ILE A 69 22.79 19.37 -33.86
N ILE A 70 23.36 18.57 -32.95
CA ILE A 70 22.72 18.24 -31.68
C ILE A 70 22.95 19.36 -30.65
N LEU A 71 21.90 19.75 -29.93
CA LEU A 71 22.01 20.69 -28.81
C LEU A 71 22.36 19.95 -27.51
N PRO A 72 22.84 20.64 -26.46
CA PRO A 72 23.12 20.01 -25.15
C PRO A 72 21.92 19.24 -24.57
N LYS A 73 20.69 19.74 -24.75
CA LYS A 73 19.46 19.03 -24.38
C LYS A 73 19.27 17.73 -25.19
N GLY A 74 19.60 17.76 -26.48
CA GLY A 74 19.62 16.58 -27.35
C GLY A 74 20.62 15.53 -26.89
N LYS A 75 21.85 15.93 -26.52
CA LYS A 75 22.87 15.00 -25.97
C LYS A 75 22.39 14.33 -24.68
N LYS A 76 21.75 15.09 -23.78
CA LYS A 76 21.13 14.55 -22.57
C LYS A 76 20.01 13.55 -22.90
N ARG A 77 19.15 13.88 -23.86
CA ARG A 77 18.06 13.01 -24.33
C ARG A 77 18.59 11.71 -24.95
N PHE A 78 19.64 11.79 -25.75
CA PHE A 78 20.34 10.62 -26.30
C PHE A 78 20.87 9.70 -25.19
N LEU A 79 21.53 10.26 -24.17
CA LEU A 79 22.02 9.51 -23.02
C LEU A 79 20.90 8.85 -22.22
N GLU A 80 19.74 9.51 -22.06
CA GLU A 80 18.55 8.93 -21.44
C GLU A 80 18.02 7.73 -22.24
N LEU A 81 17.87 7.88 -23.56
CA LEU A 81 17.40 6.79 -24.44
C LEU A 81 18.38 5.60 -24.44
N SER A 82 19.69 5.89 -24.44
CA SER A 82 20.74 4.86 -24.36
C SER A 82 20.76 4.13 -23.01
N LYS A 83 20.46 4.84 -21.91
CA LYS A 83 20.39 4.25 -20.55
C LYS A 83 19.10 3.45 -20.32
N MET A 84 17.99 3.81 -20.98
CA MET A 84 16.77 3.02 -20.93
C MET A 84 16.95 1.62 -21.55
N LYS A 85 17.86 1.47 -22.52
CA LYS A 85 18.14 0.19 -23.19
C LYS A 85 19.14 -0.72 -22.45
N LYS A 86 20.00 -0.19 -21.57
CA LYS A 86 20.93 -1.01 -20.75
C LYS A 86 20.26 -1.78 -19.59
N LYS A 87 18.93 -1.75 -19.47
CA LYS A 87 18.21 -2.74 -18.70
C LYS A 87 17.93 -3.94 -19.60
N GLU A 88 18.86 -4.88 -19.66
CA GLU A 88 18.46 -6.25 -20.01
C GLU A 88 17.33 -6.62 -19.05
N HIS A 89 16.14 -6.87 -19.61
CA HIS A 89 15.01 -7.35 -18.84
C HIS A 89 15.35 -8.79 -18.46
N THR A 90 15.96 -9.00 -17.28
CA THR A 90 16.04 -10.32 -16.68
C THR A 90 14.63 -10.75 -16.32
N LEU A 91 13.98 -11.45 -17.24
CA LEU A 91 12.65 -11.99 -17.02
C LEU A 91 12.74 -13.10 -15.98
N ASN A 92 11.87 -13.03 -14.97
CA ASN A 92 11.69 -14.09 -13.98
C ASN A 92 10.86 -15.21 -14.63
N TYR A 93 11.56 -16.25 -15.08
CA TYR A 93 10.96 -17.43 -15.69
C TYR A 93 10.44 -18.42 -14.64
N PRO A 94 9.43 -19.25 -14.98
CA PRO A 94 8.93 -20.28 -14.08
C PRO A 94 10.04 -21.24 -13.63
N PRO A 95 10.06 -21.65 -12.35
CA PRO A 95 11.00 -22.65 -11.85
C PRO A 95 10.69 -24.02 -12.46
N GLU A 96 11.70 -24.90 -12.47
CA GLU A 96 11.61 -26.23 -13.11
C GLU A 96 10.43 -27.06 -12.59
N ILE A 97 10.06 -26.93 -11.33
CA ILE A 97 8.92 -27.65 -10.74
C ILE A 97 7.57 -27.27 -11.37
N ILE A 98 7.40 -26.04 -11.86
CA ILE A 98 6.21 -25.61 -12.62
C ILE A 98 6.34 -26.01 -14.09
N LYS A 99 7.57 -26.08 -14.61
CA LYS A 99 7.86 -26.55 -15.98
C LYS A 99 7.80 -28.08 -16.14
N LYS A 100 7.89 -28.84 -15.05
CA LYS A 100 7.81 -30.32 -15.05
C LYS A 100 6.52 -30.81 -15.70
N GLU A 101 5.42 -30.14 -15.41
CA GLU A 101 4.15 -30.37 -16.09
C GLU A 101 3.99 -29.38 -17.22
N ARG A 102 3.62 -29.87 -18.42
CA ARG A 102 3.39 -29.04 -19.60
C ARG A 102 2.04 -28.33 -19.51
N ASN A 103 1.92 -27.43 -18.55
CA ASN A 103 0.74 -26.60 -18.32
C ASN A 103 1.04 -25.14 -18.71
N TYR A 104 0.67 -24.79 -19.94
CA TYR A 104 0.97 -23.48 -20.49
C TYR A 104 0.24 -22.34 -19.81
N ASP A 105 -0.97 -22.56 -19.29
CA ASP A 105 -1.71 -21.54 -18.54
C ASP A 105 -0.91 -21.11 -17.30
N HIS A 106 -0.32 -22.08 -16.61
CA HIS A 106 0.46 -21.85 -15.40
C HIS A 106 1.78 -21.12 -15.71
N TRP A 107 2.44 -21.48 -16.82
CA TRP A 107 3.65 -20.80 -17.27
C TRP A 107 3.36 -19.35 -17.65
N ILE A 108 2.26 -19.13 -18.37
CA ILE A 108 1.83 -17.80 -18.78
C ILE A 108 1.47 -16.94 -17.56
N LEU A 109 0.71 -17.49 -16.60
CA LEU A 109 0.33 -16.79 -15.36
C LEU A 109 1.55 -16.40 -14.53
N TRP A 110 2.54 -17.29 -14.36
CA TRP A 110 3.79 -16.96 -13.67
C TRP A 110 4.54 -15.83 -14.35
N MET A 111 4.68 -15.90 -15.68
CA MET A 111 5.39 -14.88 -16.45
C MET A 111 4.74 -13.51 -16.31
N VAL A 112 3.41 -13.41 -16.51
CA VAL A 112 2.72 -12.11 -16.45
C VAL A 112 2.61 -11.55 -15.03
N TYR A 113 2.64 -12.40 -13.99
CA TYR A 113 2.65 -11.98 -12.60
C TYR A 113 4.01 -11.41 -12.19
N ASN A 114 5.09 -12.16 -12.43
CA ASN A 114 6.42 -11.84 -11.90
C ASN A 114 7.17 -10.78 -12.72
N ASN A 115 6.73 -10.48 -13.94
CA ASN A 115 7.42 -9.54 -14.85
C ASN A 115 6.64 -8.25 -15.13
N ASN A 116 5.52 -8.01 -14.45
CA ASN A 116 4.58 -6.89 -14.61
C ASN A 116 3.89 -6.76 -15.98
N SER A 117 4.59 -7.08 -17.08
CA SER A 117 4.05 -7.15 -18.44
C SER A 117 4.98 -7.98 -19.34
N CYS A 118 4.42 -8.86 -20.16
CA CYS A 118 5.19 -9.69 -21.09
C CYS A 118 4.79 -9.40 -22.54
N LYS A 119 5.75 -9.47 -23.46
CA LYS A 119 5.53 -9.49 -24.91
C LYS A 119 5.33 -10.93 -25.37
N TRP A 120 4.87 -11.09 -26.61
CA TRP A 120 4.67 -12.41 -27.23
C TRP A 120 5.97 -13.22 -27.33
N SER A 121 7.08 -12.57 -27.69
CA SER A 121 8.43 -13.15 -27.78
C SER A 121 8.87 -13.81 -26.47
N ASP A 122 8.50 -13.21 -25.33
CA ASP A 122 8.94 -13.64 -24.00
C ASP A 122 8.47 -15.07 -23.63
N PHE A 123 7.47 -15.60 -24.35
CA PHE A 123 6.94 -16.95 -24.17
C PHE A 123 7.46 -17.94 -25.22
N THR A 124 7.81 -17.45 -26.41
CA THR A 124 8.19 -18.27 -27.57
C THR A 124 9.68 -18.55 -27.61
N ASP A 125 10.47 -17.70 -26.96
CA ASP A 125 11.93 -17.79 -26.92
C ASP A 125 12.40 -18.67 -25.74
N GLU A 126 13.69 -19.00 -25.70
CA GLU A 126 14.26 -19.71 -24.53
C GLU A 126 14.11 -18.86 -23.26
N PRO A 127 13.85 -19.48 -22.09
CA PRO A 127 13.82 -20.92 -21.79
C PRO A 127 12.43 -21.59 -21.86
N LEU A 128 11.35 -20.90 -22.30
CA LEU A 128 9.99 -21.43 -22.25
C LEU A 128 9.53 -22.15 -23.53
N ARG A 129 9.88 -21.63 -24.71
CA ARG A 129 9.59 -22.24 -26.02
C ARG A 129 8.14 -22.75 -26.17
N ILE A 130 7.15 -21.94 -25.76
CA ILE A 130 5.74 -22.27 -26.00
C ILE A 130 5.47 -22.13 -27.50
N ASN A 131 4.91 -23.15 -28.14
CA ASN A 131 4.58 -23.07 -29.56
C ASN A 131 3.46 -22.04 -29.81
N GLN A 132 3.49 -21.42 -30.99
CA GLN A 132 2.61 -20.31 -31.37
C GLN A 132 1.11 -20.66 -31.22
N SER A 133 0.73 -21.88 -31.60
CA SER A 133 -0.66 -22.34 -31.56
C SER A 133 -1.16 -22.55 -30.12
N SER A 134 -0.36 -23.15 -29.24
CA SER A 134 -0.72 -23.33 -27.83
C SER A 134 -0.69 -22.01 -27.09
N LEU A 135 0.29 -21.15 -27.36
CA LEU A 135 0.37 -19.82 -26.75
C LEU A 135 -0.90 -19.01 -27.05
N SER A 136 -1.31 -18.97 -28.33
CA SER A 136 -2.53 -18.29 -28.76
C SER A 136 -3.77 -18.84 -28.06
N LYS A 137 -3.93 -20.16 -28.05
CA LYS A 137 -5.09 -20.82 -27.41
C LYS A 137 -5.16 -20.49 -25.92
N ASN A 138 -4.07 -20.67 -25.19
CA ASN A 138 -4.02 -20.51 -23.73
C ASN A 138 -4.12 -19.03 -23.31
N ILE A 139 -3.45 -18.11 -24.01
CA ILE A 139 -3.62 -16.67 -23.77
C ILE A 139 -5.05 -16.22 -24.00
N ASN A 140 -5.73 -16.69 -25.06
CA ASN A 140 -7.12 -16.33 -25.31
C ASN A 140 -8.03 -16.87 -24.20
N LEU A 141 -7.85 -18.12 -23.77
CA LEU A 141 -8.60 -18.69 -22.64
C LEU A 141 -8.40 -17.89 -21.34
N LEU A 142 -7.16 -17.47 -21.05
CA LEU A 142 -6.83 -16.64 -19.89
C LEU A 142 -7.40 -15.22 -20.01
N MET A 143 -7.51 -14.67 -21.22
CA MET A 143 -8.17 -13.38 -21.46
C MET A 143 -9.69 -13.47 -21.34
N ASP A 144 -10.31 -14.51 -21.92
CA ASP A 144 -11.75 -14.77 -21.86
C ASP A 144 -12.20 -15.02 -20.42
N SER A 145 -11.36 -15.70 -19.63
CA SER A 145 -11.58 -15.92 -18.19
C SER A 145 -11.35 -14.65 -17.35
N GLY A 146 -10.82 -13.59 -17.96
CA GLY A 146 -10.52 -12.30 -17.33
C GLY A 146 -9.28 -12.31 -16.44
N PHE A 147 -8.39 -13.30 -16.56
CA PHE A 147 -7.17 -13.43 -15.76
C PHE A 147 -6.00 -12.63 -16.33
N VAL A 148 -5.95 -12.49 -17.65
CA VAL A 148 -4.94 -11.72 -18.38
C VAL A 148 -5.64 -10.67 -19.24
N ARG A 149 -5.01 -9.52 -19.44
CA ARG A 149 -5.46 -8.50 -20.38
C ARG A 149 -4.32 -8.08 -21.30
N LYS A 150 -4.66 -7.70 -22.53
CA LYS A 150 -3.72 -7.19 -23.52
C LYS A 150 -3.80 -5.66 -23.59
N GLU A 151 -2.68 -5.00 -23.34
CA GLU A 151 -2.53 -3.54 -23.41
C GLU A 151 -1.25 -3.21 -24.18
N ASN A 152 -1.33 -2.37 -25.21
CA ASN A 152 -0.16 -1.91 -25.97
C ASN A 152 0.78 -3.04 -26.46
N LYS A 153 0.20 -4.11 -27.03
CA LYS A 153 0.92 -5.33 -27.47
C LYS A 153 1.64 -6.10 -26.36
N LYS A 154 1.33 -5.83 -25.08
CA LYS A 154 1.84 -6.56 -23.92
C LYS A 154 0.70 -7.21 -23.15
N TYR A 155 0.99 -8.33 -22.53
CA TYR A 155 0.09 -9.09 -21.67
C TYR A 155 0.36 -8.74 -20.22
N LYS A 156 -0.70 -8.45 -19.46
CA LYS A 156 -0.64 -8.10 -18.04
C LYS A 156 -1.65 -8.92 -17.25
N ILE A 157 -1.30 -9.25 -16.02
CA ILE A 157 -2.23 -9.94 -15.12
C ILE A 157 -3.30 -8.98 -14.60
N THR A 158 -4.53 -9.47 -14.45
CA THR A 158 -5.64 -8.76 -13.81
C THR A 158 -5.71 -9.10 -12.32
N GLN A 159 -6.56 -8.42 -11.55
CA GLN A 159 -6.80 -8.79 -10.14
C GLN A 159 -7.35 -10.21 -9.99
N LYS A 160 -8.27 -10.60 -10.89
CA LYS A 160 -8.81 -11.97 -10.92
C LYS A 160 -7.71 -12.98 -11.27
N GLY A 161 -6.80 -12.63 -12.18
CA GLY A 161 -5.65 -13.47 -12.52
C GLY A 161 -4.65 -13.62 -11.39
N LYS A 162 -4.47 -12.61 -10.53
CA LYS A 162 -3.64 -12.73 -9.32
C LYS A 162 -4.20 -13.75 -8.33
N ILE A 163 -5.52 -13.74 -8.14
CA ILE A 163 -6.20 -14.74 -7.29
C ILE A 163 -6.02 -16.15 -7.87
N GLU A 164 -6.15 -16.29 -9.19
CA GLU A 164 -5.97 -17.57 -9.87
C GLU A 164 -4.51 -18.05 -9.84
N TYR A 165 -3.55 -17.14 -10.02
CA TYR A 165 -2.13 -17.42 -9.82
C TYR A 165 -1.85 -17.95 -8.41
N SER A 166 -2.44 -17.33 -7.38
CA SER A 166 -2.32 -17.82 -6.00
C SER A 166 -3.03 -19.15 -5.74
N ARG A 167 -4.00 -19.57 -6.57
CA ARG A 167 -4.58 -20.93 -6.52
C ARG A 167 -3.73 -21.94 -7.25
N MET A 168 -3.20 -21.55 -8.41
CA MET A 168 -2.26 -22.34 -9.20
C MET A 168 -1.05 -22.75 -8.36
N LEU A 169 -0.45 -21.81 -7.62
CA LEU A 169 0.73 -22.11 -6.81
C LEU A 169 0.46 -23.18 -5.74
N ARG A 170 -0.75 -23.22 -5.15
CA ARG A 170 -1.17 -24.26 -4.20
C ARG A 170 -1.15 -25.67 -4.79
N ASN A 171 -1.35 -25.79 -6.11
CA ASN A 171 -1.36 -27.10 -6.78
C ASN A 171 0.04 -27.71 -6.93
N TYR A 172 1.10 -26.91 -6.80
CA TYR A 172 2.49 -27.37 -6.97
C TYR A 172 3.23 -27.61 -5.66
N ASP A 173 2.54 -27.52 -4.52
CA ASP A 173 3.13 -27.64 -3.17
C ASP A 173 4.34 -26.72 -2.95
N LEU A 174 4.41 -25.62 -3.72
CA LEU A 174 5.50 -24.64 -3.72
C LEU A 174 5.29 -23.50 -2.71
N ASP A 175 4.14 -23.49 -2.02
CA ASP A 175 3.40 -22.23 -1.89
C ASP A 175 3.32 -21.63 -0.48
N ARG A 176 4.12 -22.12 0.47
CA ARG A 176 4.39 -21.36 1.69
C ARG A 176 5.85 -21.45 2.06
N GLN A 177 6.40 -22.66 2.16
CA GLN A 177 7.75 -22.80 2.70
C GLN A 177 8.82 -22.17 1.81
N SER A 178 8.79 -22.33 0.48
CA SER A 178 9.82 -21.74 -0.39
C SER A 178 9.70 -20.22 -0.56
N ILE A 179 8.47 -19.68 -0.61
CA ILE A 179 8.25 -18.22 -0.57
C ILE A 179 8.68 -17.68 0.80
N LEU A 180 8.32 -18.35 1.89
CA LEU A 180 8.79 -18.01 3.23
C LEU A 180 10.30 -18.15 3.34
N ASP A 181 10.95 -19.12 2.68
CA ASP A 181 12.39 -19.33 2.75
C ASP A 181 13.14 -18.28 1.92
N GLU A 182 12.63 -17.88 0.74
CA GLU A 182 13.19 -16.76 -0.03
C GLU A 182 12.95 -15.41 0.65
N GLU A 183 11.75 -15.18 1.16
CA GLU A 183 11.46 -13.99 1.98
C GLU A 183 12.26 -14.01 3.28
N SER A 184 12.45 -15.16 3.94
CA SER A 184 13.29 -15.29 5.13
C SER A 184 14.74 -15.02 4.78
N LYS A 185 15.27 -15.55 3.67
CA LYS A 185 16.62 -15.23 3.19
C LYS A 185 16.77 -13.74 2.92
N ARG A 186 15.81 -13.11 2.25
CA ARG A 186 15.82 -11.66 2.00
C ARG A 186 15.76 -10.86 3.30
N ILE A 187 14.94 -11.30 4.25
CA ILE A 187 14.83 -10.72 5.59
C ILE A 187 16.16 -10.88 6.32
N ASP A 188 16.77 -12.07 6.29
CA ASP A 188 18.05 -12.37 6.93
C ASP A 188 19.18 -11.52 6.33
N GLU A 189 19.30 -11.43 5.01
CA GLU A 189 20.26 -10.56 4.34
C GLU A 189 20.09 -9.09 4.76
N ASN A 190 18.84 -8.59 4.76
CA ASN A 190 18.53 -7.23 5.21
C ASN A 190 18.84 -7.03 6.70
N ILE A 191 18.57 -8.03 7.54
CA ILE A 191 18.88 -8.01 8.97
C ILE A 191 20.40 -7.99 9.17
N GLN A 192 21.17 -8.76 8.42
CA GLN A 192 22.64 -8.75 8.53
C GLN A 192 23.22 -7.41 8.12
N LYS A 193 22.77 -6.84 6.99
CA LYS A 193 23.14 -5.47 6.59
C LYS A 193 22.78 -4.44 7.66
N ALA A 194 21.56 -4.53 8.22
CA ALA A 194 21.10 -3.64 9.28
C ALA A 194 21.91 -3.81 10.58
N LYS A 195 22.26 -5.04 10.97
CA LYS A 195 23.12 -5.31 12.14
C LYS A 195 24.49 -4.65 11.98
N SER A 196 25.12 -4.83 10.82
CA SER A 196 26.40 -4.17 10.51
C SER A 196 26.27 -2.65 10.60
N PHE A 197 25.20 -2.08 10.04
CA PHE A 197 24.91 -0.65 10.12
C PHE A 197 24.71 -0.17 11.57
N PHE A 198 23.90 -0.89 12.37
CA PHE A 198 23.65 -0.53 13.77
C PHE A 198 24.92 -0.58 14.62
N ASN A 199 25.82 -1.53 14.35
CA ASN A 199 27.09 -1.63 15.05
C ASN A 199 28.04 -0.49 14.69
N ILE A 200 28.11 -0.10 13.41
CA ILE A 200 28.95 1.01 12.94
C ILE A 200 28.47 2.34 13.54
N HIS A 201 27.15 2.54 13.61
CA HIS A 201 26.52 3.80 14.03
C HIS A 201 26.04 3.81 15.48
N ASP A 202 26.44 2.81 16.27
CA ASP A 202 26.10 2.64 17.70
C ASP A 202 24.61 2.84 18.03
N VAL A 203 23.73 2.29 17.19
CA VAL A 203 22.29 2.35 17.45
C VAL A 203 21.96 1.30 18.50
N GLN A 204 21.53 1.71 19.69
CA GLN A 204 21.22 0.78 20.79
C GLN A 204 19.71 0.56 21.03
N ASN A 205 18.89 1.60 20.83
CA ASN A 205 17.46 1.57 21.16
C ASN A 205 16.71 0.50 20.33
N LYS A 206 16.12 -0.48 21.01
CA LYS A 206 15.40 -1.62 20.41
C LYS A 206 14.18 -1.20 19.59
N ASN A 207 13.44 -0.18 20.04
CA ASN A 207 12.25 0.29 19.33
C ASN A 207 12.63 0.99 18.02
N ILE A 208 13.72 1.78 18.03
CA ILE A 208 14.28 2.39 16.81
C ILE A 208 14.75 1.31 15.84
N LYS A 209 15.48 0.28 16.32
CA LYS A 209 15.90 -0.87 15.49
C LYS A 209 14.72 -1.58 14.84
N TYR A 210 13.66 -1.85 15.61
CA TYR A 210 12.47 -2.51 15.10
C TYR A 210 11.77 -1.69 14.01
N ARG A 211 11.56 -0.38 14.25
CA ARG A 211 10.96 0.52 13.26
C ARG A 211 11.81 0.61 12.00
N PHE A 212 13.12 0.77 12.15
CA PHE A 212 14.07 0.77 11.04
C PHE A 212 13.92 -0.49 10.18
N LEU A 213 13.91 -1.67 10.79
CA LEU A 213 13.79 -2.93 10.05
C LEU A 213 12.47 -3.01 9.30
N ASN A 214 11.37 -2.61 9.93
CA ASN A 214 10.06 -2.56 9.28
C ASN A 214 10.06 -1.63 8.06
N TYR A 215 10.72 -0.47 8.15
CA TYR A 215 10.84 0.45 7.02
C TYR A 215 11.73 -0.13 5.92
N ASN A 216 12.87 -0.71 6.27
CA ASN A 216 13.80 -1.31 5.33
C ASN A 216 13.16 -2.46 4.53
N LEU A 217 12.28 -3.25 5.15
CA LEU A 217 11.55 -4.32 4.46
C LEU A 217 10.50 -3.79 3.48
N LYS A 218 9.93 -2.61 3.74
CA LYS A 218 8.86 -2.00 2.92
C LYS A 218 9.38 -1.01 1.88
N MET A 219 10.60 -0.52 2.02
CA MET A 219 11.20 0.52 1.17
C MET A 219 12.45 -0.01 0.48
N ASN A 220 12.43 -0.06 -0.84
CA ASN A 220 13.55 -0.59 -1.63
C ASN A 220 14.49 0.53 -2.10
N TYR A 221 15.79 0.40 -1.78
CA TYR A 221 16.85 1.33 -2.17
C TYR A 221 16.89 1.65 -3.67
N SER A 222 16.58 0.69 -4.56
CA SER A 222 16.57 0.88 -6.02
C SER A 222 15.72 2.06 -6.51
N LYS A 223 14.68 2.45 -5.76
CA LYS A 223 13.84 3.61 -6.09
C LYS A 223 14.54 4.96 -5.85
N LEU A 224 15.58 4.95 -5.04
CA LEU A 224 16.35 6.12 -4.63
C LEU A 224 17.78 6.12 -5.17
N GLN A 225 18.22 5.03 -5.79
CA GLN A 225 19.58 4.85 -6.33
C GLN A 225 19.97 5.90 -7.39
N SER A 226 19.00 6.56 -8.03
CA SER A 226 19.26 7.65 -8.98
C SER A 226 19.70 8.96 -8.31
N SER A 227 19.44 9.12 -7.02
CA SER A 227 19.71 10.34 -6.23
C SER A 227 20.53 10.10 -4.97
N LEU A 228 20.60 8.85 -4.49
CA LEU A 228 21.53 8.40 -3.45
C LEU A 228 22.56 7.47 -4.08
N GLU A 229 23.84 7.80 -3.93
CA GLU A 229 24.94 6.99 -4.45
C GLU A 229 25.20 5.75 -3.58
N LYS A 230 25.00 5.87 -2.27
CA LYS A 230 25.34 4.85 -1.27
C LYS A 230 24.09 4.29 -0.58
N GLU A 231 24.00 2.96 -0.49
CA GLU A 231 22.97 2.25 0.29
C GLU A 231 23.03 2.63 1.78
N GLU A 232 24.20 2.98 2.28
CA GLU A 232 24.38 3.46 3.66
C GLU A 232 23.60 4.76 3.94
N ASP A 233 23.59 5.71 3.00
CA ASP A 233 22.87 6.97 3.19
C ASP A 233 21.35 6.76 3.15
N PHE A 234 20.89 5.76 2.39
CA PHE A 234 19.51 5.29 2.47
C PHE A 234 19.17 4.75 3.86
N PHE A 235 20.04 3.92 4.46
CA PHE A 235 19.85 3.46 5.84
C PHE A 235 19.85 4.63 6.84
N LYS A 236 20.71 5.64 6.68
CA LYS A 236 20.67 6.85 7.52
C LYS A 236 19.32 7.54 7.42
N ILE A 237 18.73 7.68 6.23
CA ILE A 237 17.39 8.26 6.07
C ILE A 237 16.32 7.42 6.78
N LEU A 238 16.35 6.08 6.65
CA LEU A 238 15.42 5.22 7.37
C LEU A 238 15.57 5.35 8.89
N LEU A 239 16.81 5.48 9.38
CA LEU A 239 17.10 5.70 10.79
C LEU A 239 16.55 7.04 11.27
N PHE A 240 16.59 8.08 10.46
CA PHE A 240 15.97 9.38 10.78
C PHE A 240 14.46 9.21 11.02
N PHE A 241 13.73 8.57 10.09
CA PHE A 241 12.30 8.29 10.26
C PHE A 241 12.01 7.41 11.48
N ALA A 242 12.86 6.42 11.77
CA ALA A 242 12.68 5.51 12.90
C ALA A 242 12.95 6.19 14.25
N SER A 243 13.84 7.18 14.26
CA SER A 243 14.21 7.97 15.44
C SER A 243 13.13 9.01 15.74
N ASN A 244 12.66 9.74 14.72
CA ASN A 244 11.61 10.76 14.85
C ASN A 244 10.20 10.18 14.66
N HIS A 245 9.89 9.10 15.40
CA HIS A 245 8.56 8.50 15.44
C HIS A 245 7.79 8.99 16.69
N PRO A 246 6.45 9.13 16.68
CA PRO A 246 5.70 9.61 17.85
C PRO A 246 5.96 8.82 19.15
N ASP A 247 6.12 7.49 19.06
CA ASP A 247 6.52 6.63 20.20
C ASP A 247 7.89 6.98 20.81
N SER A 248 8.74 7.76 20.14
CA SER A 248 10.02 8.21 20.68
C SER A 248 9.86 9.45 21.57
N TYR A 249 8.69 10.11 21.58
CA TYR A 249 8.49 11.33 22.35
C TYR A 249 8.89 11.14 23.82
N PRO A 250 9.62 12.09 24.43
CA PRO A 250 10.03 13.40 23.92
C PRO A 250 11.35 13.41 23.12
N GLU A 251 11.97 12.26 22.89
CA GLU A 251 13.22 12.16 22.14
C GLU A 251 13.00 12.57 20.67
N TYR A 252 13.76 13.58 20.24
CA TYR A 252 13.73 14.12 18.89
C TYR A 252 15.15 14.46 18.45
N ILE A 253 15.46 14.22 17.17
CA ILE A 253 16.71 14.66 16.55
C ILE A 253 16.40 15.50 15.32
N SER A 254 16.84 16.76 15.32
CA SER A 254 16.60 17.65 14.18
C SER A 254 17.40 17.18 12.95
N PRO A 255 16.99 17.56 11.72
CA PRO A 255 17.78 17.28 10.53
C PRO A 255 19.24 17.75 10.64
N GLU A 256 19.49 18.91 11.27
CA GLU A 256 20.83 19.45 11.52
C GLU A 256 21.64 18.55 12.46
N GLN A 257 21.04 18.15 13.58
CA GLN A 257 21.69 17.30 14.58
C GLN A 257 21.97 15.91 14.01
N PHE A 258 21.02 15.34 13.26
CA PHE A 258 21.15 14.05 12.60
C PHE A 258 22.25 14.07 11.53
N SER A 259 22.25 15.08 10.68
CA SER A 259 23.24 15.29 9.62
C SER A 259 24.67 15.35 10.18
N LYS A 260 24.86 16.08 11.29
CA LYS A 260 26.15 16.13 11.99
C LYS A 260 26.53 14.80 12.61
N LYS A 261 25.58 14.12 13.28
CA LYS A 261 25.84 12.87 14.00
C LYS A 261 26.25 11.74 13.07
N TYR A 262 25.61 11.61 11.90
CA TYR A 262 25.81 10.49 10.98
C TYR A 262 26.57 10.86 9.70
N ASN A 263 27.22 12.03 9.70
CA ASN A 263 27.99 12.58 8.58
C ASN A 263 27.23 12.46 7.25
N MET A 264 26.07 13.10 7.19
CA MET A 264 25.23 13.18 6.01
C MET A 264 24.97 14.65 5.70
N GLU A 265 25.01 15.04 4.42
CA GLU A 265 24.68 16.42 4.06
C GLU A 265 23.21 16.70 4.33
N LYS A 266 22.93 17.78 5.06
CA LYS A 266 21.56 18.17 5.41
C LYS A 266 20.68 18.35 4.18
N ILE A 267 21.20 18.97 3.13
CA ILE A 267 20.46 19.19 1.87
C ILE A 267 20.00 17.86 1.26
N ILE A 268 20.85 16.83 1.31
CA ILE A 268 20.51 15.49 0.83
C ILE A 268 19.44 14.88 1.74
N LEU A 269 19.61 14.93 3.06
CA LEU A 269 18.63 14.42 4.02
C LEU A 269 17.25 15.06 3.83
N ASP A 270 17.17 16.40 3.80
CA ASP A 270 15.94 17.16 3.63
C ASP A 270 15.26 16.84 2.30
N PHE A 271 16.04 16.76 1.21
CA PHE A 271 15.53 16.38 -0.10
C PHE A 271 14.85 15.01 -0.05
N HIS A 272 15.47 14.02 0.57
CA HIS A 272 14.91 12.66 0.64
C HIS A 272 13.75 12.52 1.61
N ILE A 273 13.74 13.25 2.73
CA ILE A 273 12.58 13.35 3.62
C ILE A 273 11.37 13.85 2.82
N LEU A 274 11.55 14.90 2.02
CA LEU A 274 10.49 15.44 1.17
C LEU A 274 10.01 14.42 0.13
N GLN A 275 10.93 13.71 -0.54
CA GLN A 275 10.55 12.70 -1.53
C GLN A 275 9.75 11.54 -0.91
N ILE A 276 10.17 11.06 0.27
CA ILE A 276 9.55 9.93 0.96
C ILE A 276 8.21 10.32 1.58
N ALA A 277 8.18 11.44 2.31
CA ALA A 277 7.01 11.81 3.10
C ALA A 277 5.96 12.63 2.33
N GLU A 278 6.33 13.34 1.26
CA GLU A 278 5.39 14.20 0.52
C GLU A 278 5.12 13.75 -0.91
N LYS A 279 6.13 13.22 -1.61
CA LYS A 279 5.99 12.81 -3.03
C LYS A 279 5.63 11.34 -3.21
N GLU A 280 5.43 10.60 -2.12
CA GLU A 280 4.91 9.23 -2.10
C GLU A 280 5.63 8.30 -3.10
N ILE A 281 6.96 8.43 -3.23
CA ILE A 281 7.77 7.59 -4.15
C ILE A 281 7.70 6.09 -3.80
N PHE A 282 7.35 5.79 -2.54
CA PHE A 282 7.08 4.46 -2.03
C PHE A 282 5.57 4.24 -1.86
N PRO A 283 5.08 2.99 -1.99
CA PRO A 283 3.68 2.67 -1.67
C PRO A 283 3.35 2.97 -0.20
N LEU A 284 4.37 2.98 0.66
CA LEU A 284 4.25 3.35 2.07
C LEU A 284 4.21 4.88 2.20
N LYS A 285 3.02 5.41 2.52
CA LYS A 285 2.84 6.83 2.84
C LYS A 285 3.24 7.11 4.28
N PHE A 286 3.80 8.29 4.54
CA PHE A 286 4.10 8.77 5.89
C PHE A 286 3.21 9.95 6.25
N PHE A 287 2.69 9.93 7.47
CA PHE A 287 2.02 11.05 8.12
C PHE A 287 3.03 11.88 8.91
N LYS A 288 2.74 13.17 9.05
CA LYS A 288 3.58 14.15 9.76
C LYS A 288 2.78 14.76 10.91
N LEU A 289 3.38 14.79 12.10
CA LEU A 289 2.91 15.58 13.24
C LEU A 289 3.91 16.71 13.46
N ASN A 290 3.47 17.94 13.22
CA ASN A 290 4.29 19.13 13.44
C ASN A 290 3.91 19.76 14.78
N LEU A 291 4.89 19.94 15.66
CA LEU A 291 4.73 20.66 16.92
C LEU A 291 5.05 22.13 16.71
N ASP A 292 4.51 22.97 17.59
CA ASP A 292 4.68 24.43 17.55
C ASP A 292 6.14 24.87 17.78
N ASP A 293 6.95 24.02 18.41
CA ASP A 293 8.39 24.23 18.62
C ASP A 293 9.25 23.85 17.38
N GLY A 294 8.60 23.48 16.27
CA GLY A 294 9.25 23.12 15.01
C GLY A 294 9.73 21.67 14.93
N LYS A 295 9.43 20.82 15.92
CA LYS A 295 9.69 19.38 15.84
C LYS A 295 8.68 18.69 14.94
N THR A 296 9.16 17.77 14.10
CA THR A 296 8.29 16.94 13.25
C THR A 296 8.50 15.46 13.53
N TYR A 297 7.41 14.77 13.86
CA TYR A 297 7.38 13.31 13.97
C TYR A 297 6.70 12.68 12.77
N TYR A 298 7.15 11.48 12.41
CA TYR A 298 6.70 10.75 11.23
C TYR A 298 6.24 9.35 11.61
N PHE A 299 5.09 8.93 11.07
CA PHE A 299 4.62 7.55 11.22
C PHE A 299 3.93 7.06 9.93
N PRO A 300 4.09 5.78 9.56
CA PRO A 300 3.58 5.27 8.30
C PRO A 300 2.07 5.02 8.32
N SER A 301 1.42 5.15 7.16
CA SER A 301 -0.04 5.01 6.98
C SER A 301 -0.59 3.59 7.15
N GLU A 302 0.29 2.59 7.30
CA GLU A 302 -0.09 1.21 7.62
C GLU A 302 0.63 0.71 8.89
N GLY A 303 1.14 1.67 9.68
CA GLY A 303 1.79 1.41 10.96
C GLY A 303 0.81 1.01 12.05
N LYS A 304 1.35 0.49 13.16
CA LYS A 304 0.53 0.15 14.34
C LYS A 304 -0.27 1.36 14.83
N LEU A 305 0.39 2.52 14.97
CA LEU A 305 -0.25 3.77 15.41
C LEU A 305 -1.42 4.15 14.51
N GLU A 306 -1.21 4.15 13.20
CA GLU A 306 -2.25 4.51 12.25
C GLU A 306 -3.43 3.56 12.31
N LYS A 307 -3.19 2.24 12.38
CA LYS A 307 -4.29 1.25 12.39
C LYS A 307 -5.17 1.41 13.62
N ILE A 308 -4.57 1.69 14.78
CA ILE A 308 -5.32 1.92 16.01
C ILE A 308 -6.06 3.25 15.93
N LEU A 309 -5.38 4.32 15.47
CA LEU A 309 -6.01 5.62 15.27
C LEU A 309 -7.19 5.53 14.30
N ARG A 310 -7.04 4.81 13.18
CA ARG A 310 -8.08 4.56 12.20
C ARG A 310 -9.29 3.90 12.83
N SER A 311 -9.08 2.83 13.59
CA SER A 311 -10.15 2.11 14.25
C SER A 311 -10.94 3.00 15.21
N ILE A 312 -10.25 3.85 15.98
CA ILE A 312 -10.88 4.79 16.91
C ILE A 312 -11.67 5.85 16.13
N VAL A 313 -11.02 6.48 15.14
CA VAL A 313 -11.65 7.51 14.30
C VAL A 313 -12.89 6.95 13.57
N ASP A 314 -12.79 5.74 13.01
CA ASP A 314 -13.91 5.08 12.35
C ASP A 314 -15.08 4.87 13.31
N ASP A 315 -14.84 4.37 14.53
CA ASP A 315 -15.89 4.15 15.54
C ASP A 315 -16.63 5.45 15.89
N TYR A 316 -15.87 6.53 16.16
CA TYR A 316 -16.44 7.85 16.42
C TYR A 316 -17.24 8.40 15.24
N VAL A 317 -16.73 8.24 14.01
CA VAL A 317 -17.42 8.67 12.78
C VAL A 317 -18.70 7.86 12.57
N TYR A 318 -18.70 6.56 12.82
CA TYR A 318 -19.89 5.70 12.74
C TYR A 318 -20.93 6.12 13.77
N LYS A 319 -20.53 6.24 15.04
CA LYS A 319 -21.39 6.68 16.14
C LYS A 319 -22.04 8.01 15.81
N PHE A 320 -21.25 9.00 15.38
CA PHE A 320 -21.76 10.30 14.94
C PHE A 320 -22.75 10.19 13.78
N THR A 321 -22.43 9.40 12.76
CA THR A 321 -23.28 9.21 11.59
C THR A 321 -24.62 8.55 11.94
N TYR A 322 -24.61 7.57 12.84
CA TYR A 322 -25.82 6.89 13.31
C TYR A 322 -26.67 7.79 14.20
N LEU A 323 -26.07 8.49 15.17
CA LEU A 323 -26.79 9.40 16.05
C LEU A 323 -27.47 10.54 15.27
N ARG A 324 -26.79 11.10 14.26
CA ARG A 324 -27.39 12.11 13.38
C ARG A 324 -28.57 11.59 12.55
N LYS A 325 -28.60 10.29 12.23
CA LYS A 325 -29.74 9.67 11.52
C LYS A 325 -30.91 9.37 12.47
N LEU A 326 -30.63 9.12 13.75
CA LEU A 326 -31.64 8.83 14.76
C LEU A 326 -32.30 10.10 15.29
N ASP A 327 -31.55 11.20 15.35
CA ASP A 327 -32.04 12.50 15.80
C ASP A 327 -31.66 13.58 14.78
N GLU A 328 -32.65 14.04 14.00
CA GLU A 328 -32.47 15.09 13.00
C GLU A 328 -32.01 16.43 13.60
N PHE A 329 -32.17 16.61 14.91
CA PHE A 329 -31.73 17.80 15.65
C PHE A 329 -30.37 17.62 16.32
N TYR A 330 -29.68 16.49 16.13
CA TYR A 330 -28.35 16.24 16.67
C TYR A 330 -27.30 17.14 16.00
N MET A 331 -27.14 18.35 16.55
CA MET A 331 -26.11 19.31 16.18
C MET A 331 -24.80 18.97 16.90
N TYR A 332 -24.10 17.97 16.39
CA TYR A 332 -22.76 17.65 16.85
C TYR A 332 -21.77 18.06 15.76
N ASN A 333 -20.82 18.93 16.11
CA ASN A 333 -19.92 19.54 15.14
C ASN A 333 -18.64 18.70 14.98
N LEU A 334 -17.89 18.92 13.89
CA LEU A 334 -16.68 18.16 13.60
C LEU A 334 -15.55 18.40 14.62
N ASN A 335 -15.52 19.55 15.28
CA ASN A 335 -14.54 19.82 16.33
C ASN A 335 -14.86 19.03 17.60
N ASP A 336 -16.13 18.88 17.97
CA ASP A 336 -16.56 18.07 19.11
C ASP A 336 -16.17 16.59 18.89
N LEU A 337 -16.37 16.10 17.66
CA LEU A 337 -15.93 14.76 17.24
C LEU A 337 -14.43 14.57 17.43
N VAL A 338 -13.65 15.55 16.98
CA VAL A 338 -12.20 15.50 17.05
C VAL A 338 -11.73 15.59 18.50
N GLU A 339 -12.33 16.43 19.34
CA GLU A 339 -12.00 16.49 20.76
C GLU A 339 -12.30 15.17 21.48
N ASP A 340 -13.40 14.50 21.14
CA ASP A 340 -13.71 13.20 21.72
C ASP A 340 -12.74 12.11 21.24
N ILE A 341 -12.36 12.11 19.96
CA ILE A 341 -11.27 11.24 19.45
C ILE A 341 -9.97 11.53 20.19
N LEU A 342 -9.62 12.81 20.39
CA LEU A 342 -8.38 13.22 21.05
C LEU A 342 -8.31 12.76 22.50
N LYS A 343 -9.43 12.78 23.24
CA LYS A 343 -9.49 12.26 24.61
C LYS A 343 -9.15 10.77 24.69
N ASP A 344 -9.55 10.00 23.67
CA ASP A 344 -9.30 8.56 23.64
C ASP A 344 -7.88 8.21 23.19
N VAL A 345 -7.33 8.97 22.24
CA VAL A 345 -6.00 8.67 21.66
C VAL A 345 -4.85 9.30 22.44
N CYS A 346 -5.05 10.47 23.08
CA CYS A 346 -4.03 11.10 23.90
C CYS A 346 -3.90 10.37 25.26
N GLY A 347 -2.68 10.27 25.78
CA GLY A 347 -2.37 9.52 27.00
C GLY A 347 -2.28 8.00 26.81
N ASN A 348 -3.05 7.44 25.88
CA ASN A 348 -3.08 6.00 25.59
C ASN A 348 -2.23 5.61 24.37
N LEU A 349 -2.46 6.27 23.24
CA LEU A 349 -1.83 5.94 21.95
C LEU A 349 -0.72 6.93 21.58
N PHE A 350 -0.94 8.21 21.88
CA PHE A 350 0.02 9.29 21.71
C PHE A 350 0.25 10.01 23.04
N HIS A 351 1.44 10.57 23.20
CA HIS A 351 1.73 11.39 24.38
C HIS A 351 0.85 12.66 24.40
N GLU A 352 0.41 13.09 25.58
CA GLU A 352 -0.48 14.25 25.76
C GLU A 352 0.04 15.54 25.11
N ASP A 353 1.33 15.79 25.23
CA ASP A 353 1.98 16.96 24.59
C ASP A 353 1.85 16.98 23.05
N LEU A 354 1.47 15.87 22.41
CA LEU A 354 1.21 15.79 20.97
C LEU A 354 -0.24 16.16 20.61
N LYS A 355 -1.12 16.42 21.59
CA LYS A 355 -2.56 16.66 21.37
C LYS A 355 -2.82 17.76 20.33
N HIS A 356 -2.14 18.90 20.43
CA HIS A 356 -2.32 20.01 19.48
C HIS A 356 -1.92 19.61 18.05
N ALA A 357 -0.76 18.97 17.89
CA ALA A 357 -0.30 18.47 16.59
C ALA A 357 -1.24 17.41 16.00
N LEU A 358 -1.83 16.56 16.85
CA LEU A 358 -2.81 15.55 16.46
C LEU A 358 -4.15 16.18 16.05
N HIS A 359 -4.62 17.18 16.78
CA HIS A 359 -5.83 17.92 16.44
C HIS A 359 -5.74 18.47 15.01
N GLU A 360 -4.66 19.21 14.72
CA GLU A 360 -4.38 19.76 13.39
C GLU A 360 -4.26 18.67 12.33
N PHE A 361 -3.56 17.58 12.65
CA PHE A 361 -3.42 16.44 11.74
C PHE A 361 -4.77 15.79 11.40
N ILE A 362 -5.62 15.52 12.40
CA ILE A 362 -6.90 14.84 12.22
C ILE A 362 -7.85 15.70 11.36
N ILE A 363 -8.01 16.97 11.71
CA ILE A 363 -8.90 17.91 11.02
C ILE A 363 -8.45 18.13 9.58
N ASN A 364 -7.17 18.49 9.39
CA ASN A 364 -6.73 19.03 8.11
C ASN A 364 -6.32 17.96 7.11
N ASN A 365 -5.81 16.82 7.59
CA ASN A 365 -5.13 15.83 6.75
C ASN A 365 -5.75 14.44 6.83
N TYR A 366 -6.09 13.95 8.03
CA TYR A 366 -6.44 12.54 8.21
C TYR A 366 -7.86 12.21 7.71
N ILE A 367 -8.87 13.01 8.05
CA ILE A 367 -10.25 12.80 7.58
C ILE A 367 -10.32 12.91 6.03
N LYS A 368 -9.58 13.85 5.44
CA LYS A 368 -9.46 13.97 3.97
C LYS A 368 -8.80 12.76 3.35
N PHE A 369 -7.73 12.24 3.97
CA PHE A 369 -7.06 11.02 3.53
C PHE A 369 -8.01 9.83 3.54
N LEU A 370 -8.77 9.61 4.62
CA LEU A 370 -9.76 8.53 4.71
C LEU A 370 -10.82 8.68 3.61
N THR A 371 -11.30 9.91 3.37
CA THR A 371 -12.28 10.20 2.30
C THR A 371 -11.73 9.87 0.91
N TYR A 372 -10.50 10.27 0.60
CA TYR A 372 -9.84 9.98 -0.69
C TYR A 372 -9.56 8.48 -0.90
N GLU A 373 -9.14 7.76 0.14
CA GLU A 373 -8.92 6.32 0.08
C GLU A 373 -10.23 5.57 -0.26
N ILE A 374 -11.35 6.06 0.24
CA ILE A 374 -12.69 5.54 -0.03
C ILE A 374 -13.13 5.87 -1.48
N GLU A 375 -12.91 7.10 -1.93
CA GLU A 375 -13.28 7.57 -3.28
C GLU A 375 -12.47 6.89 -4.39
N THR A 376 -11.17 6.66 -4.18
CA THR A 376 -10.32 5.99 -5.16
C THR A 376 -10.59 4.49 -5.27
N LYS A 377 -11.10 3.86 -4.21
CA LYS A 377 -11.53 2.45 -4.20
C LYS A 377 -12.94 2.23 -4.75
N LYS A 378 -13.74 3.29 -4.98
CA LYS A 378 -15.08 3.21 -5.57
C LYS A 378 -15.33 4.36 -6.54
N GLN A 379 -15.43 4.09 -7.85
CA GLN A 379 -16.09 5.02 -8.77
C GLN A 379 -17.57 5.15 -8.36
N LEU A 380 -17.91 6.12 -7.53
CA LEU A 380 -19.30 6.43 -7.16
C LEU A 380 -19.53 7.93 -7.14
N THR A 381 -20.57 8.34 -7.85
CA THR A 381 -20.81 9.68 -8.38
C THR A 381 -21.64 10.60 -7.47
N HIS A 382 -21.92 10.24 -6.21
CA HIS A 382 -22.66 11.12 -5.29
C HIS A 382 -22.31 10.94 -3.80
N ILE A 383 -22.24 12.05 -3.04
CA ILE A 383 -21.79 12.14 -1.63
C ILE A 383 -22.68 11.37 -0.65
N SER A 384 -24.00 11.27 -0.90
CA SER A 384 -24.92 10.47 -0.08
C SER A 384 -24.72 8.96 -0.28
N ALA A 385 -24.44 8.53 -1.51
CA ALA A 385 -24.10 7.13 -1.82
C ALA A 385 -22.71 6.71 -1.29
N LYS A 386 -21.80 7.67 -1.05
CA LYS A 386 -20.48 7.43 -0.41
C LYS A 386 -20.62 7.01 1.06
N LEU A 387 -21.60 7.53 1.79
CA LEU A 387 -21.88 7.16 3.18
C LEU A 387 -22.65 5.82 3.29
N GLU A 388 -23.62 5.56 2.40
CA GLU A 388 -24.35 4.28 2.39
C GLU A 388 -23.47 3.09 1.96
N GLY A 389 -22.53 3.32 1.04
CA GLY A 389 -21.55 2.31 0.63
C GLY A 389 -20.57 1.89 1.74
N TYR A 390 -20.40 2.68 2.79
CA TYR A 390 -19.57 2.38 3.96
C TYR A 390 -20.18 1.21 4.76
N SER A 391 -21.50 1.22 4.94
CA SER A 391 -22.28 0.23 5.71
C SER A 391 -22.18 -1.22 5.20
N TYR A 392 -21.96 -1.43 3.89
CA TYR A 392 -21.97 -2.78 3.29
C TYR A 392 -20.60 -3.48 3.26
N GLN A 393 -19.48 -2.77 3.43
CA GLN A 393 -18.15 -3.37 3.39
C GLN A 393 -17.66 -3.83 4.77
N THR A 394 -18.13 -3.21 5.85
CA THR A 394 -17.73 -3.55 7.22
C THR A 394 -18.30 -4.90 7.67
N ILE A 395 -19.45 -5.32 7.13
CA ILE A 395 -20.07 -6.61 7.47
C ILE A 395 -19.19 -7.78 7.02
N GLN A 396 -18.50 -7.72 5.86
CA GLN A 396 -17.65 -8.84 5.42
C GLN A 396 -16.24 -8.85 6.07
N GLY A 397 -15.75 -7.71 6.57
CA GLY A 397 -14.45 -7.62 7.25
C GLY A 397 -14.49 -8.11 8.70
N ILE A 398 -15.60 -7.90 9.41
CA ILE A 398 -15.77 -8.30 10.80
C ILE A 398 -15.79 -9.83 10.95
N PHE A 399 -16.30 -10.58 9.96
CA PHE A 399 -16.35 -12.06 10.01
C PHE A 399 -14.99 -12.76 9.77
N GLN A 400 -13.94 -12.05 9.32
CA GLN A 400 -12.62 -12.67 9.09
C GLN A 400 -11.56 -12.33 10.14
N GLN A 401 -11.80 -11.34 11.01
CA GLN A 401 -10.83 -10.97 12.05
C GLN A 401 -11.08 -11.68 13.39
N SER A 402 -12.24 -12.30 13.60
CA SER A 402 -12.58 -13.01 14.84
C SER A 402 -11.72 -14.24 15.15
N GLU A 403 -11.00 -14.80 14.17
CA GLU A 403 -10.10 -15.95 14.40
C GLU A 403 -8.70 -15.56 14.93
N ILE A 404 -8.30 -14.28 14.88
CA ILE A 404 -6.93 -13.85 15.25
C ILE A 404 -6.87 -13.22 16.66
N PHE A 405 -8.00 -12.86 17.26
CA PHE A 405 -8.04 -12.17 18.56
C PHE A 405 -8.02 -13.09 19.80
N HIS A 406 -7.96 -14.42 19.64
CA HIS A 406 -8.13 -15.34 20.78
C HIS A 406 -6.90 -15.56 21.68
N ASP A 407 -5.68 -15.16 21.27
CA ASP A 407 -4.46 -15.58 21.99
C ASP A 407 -3.68 -14.49 22.74
N HIS A 408 -4.12 -13.22 22.79
CA HIS A 408 -3.29 -12.14 23.38
C HIS A 408 -3.90 -11.28 24.50
N TYR A 409 -5.09 -11.60 25.02
CA TYR A 409 -5.64 -10.89 26.20
C TYR A 409 -6.10 -11.86 27.29
N LYS A 410 -5.13 -12.48 27.97
CA LYS A 410 -5.31 -13.07 29.31
C LYS A 410 -4.49 -12.29 30.33
N SER A 411 -4.93 -11.08 30.67
CA SER A 411 -4.79 -10.56 32.05
C SER A 411 -5.48 -9.20 32.20
N LYS A 412 -6.47 -9.16 33.09
CA LYS A 412 -7.03 -7.99 33.79
C LYS A 412 -7.67 -6.88 32.94
N VAL A 413 -8.84 -7.17 32.35
CA VAL A 413 -10.05 -6.32 32.43
C VAL A 413 -11.25 -7.26 32.29
N SER A 414 -12.24 -7.08 33.16
CA SER A 414 -13.50 -7.81 33.24
C SER A 414 -14.45 -7.51 32.06
N ASN A 415 -15.05 -8.58 31.54
CA ASN A 415 -16.33 -8.69 30.84
C ASN A 415 -16.55 -7.90 29.53
N PHE A 416 -16.26 -8.55 28.40
CA PHE A 416 -17.13 -8.49 27.23
C PHE A 416 -17.46 -9.93 26.80
N TYR A 417 -18.63 -10.42 27.20
CA TYR A 417 -19.21 -11.63 26.60
C TYR A 417 -19.85 -11.23 25.27
N PHE A 418 -19.16 -11.49 24.16
CA PHE A 418 -19.80 -11.43 22.84
C PHE A 418 -20.69 -12.67 22.69
N VAL A 419 -22.01 -12.49 22.82
CA VAL A 419 -22.98 -13.53 22.46
C VAL A 419 -23.05 -13.61 20.93
N TYR A 420 -22.74 -14.79 20.39
CA TYR A 420 -22.79 -15.05 18.95
C TYR A 420 -24.18 -14.74 18.37
N PRO A 421 -24.29 -14.10 17.18
CA PRO A 421 -25.56 -13.87 16.49
C PRO A 421 -26.37 -15.14 16.24
N GLU A 422 -25.73 -16.31 16.15
CA GLU A 422 -26.37 -17.61 16.05
C GLU A 422 -27.06 -18.03 17.36
N VAL A 423 -26.49 -17.66 18.52
CA VAL A 423 -27.12 -17.84 19.84
C VAL A 423 -28.30 -16.87 19.98
N LEU A 424 -28.17 -15.61 19.56
CA LEU A 424 -29.28 -14.66 19.50
C LEU A 424 -30.41 -15.12 18.55
N LYS A 425 -30.08 -15.78 17.43
CA LYS A 425 -31.07 -16.39 16.54
C LYS A 425 -31.72 -17.64 17.15
N ALA A 426 -30.97 -18.44 17.91
CA ALA A 426 -31.53 -19.56 18.66
C ALA A 426 -32.50 -19.05 19.74
N VAL A 427 -32.12 -18.02 20.50
CA VAL A 427 -32.94 -17.39 21.56
C VAL A 427 -34.12 -16.58 20.97
N ALA A 428 -33.97 -15.97 19.80
CA ALA A 428 -35.05 -15.25 19.10
C ALA A 428 -36.25 -16.15 18.75
N SER A 429 -36.04 -17.46 18.57
CA SER A 429 -37.13 -18.41 18.37
C SER A 429 -37.96 -18.68 19.64
N PHE A 430 -37.43 -18.31 20.81
CA PHE A 430 -38.09 -18.40 22.12
C PHE A 430 -38.74 -17.09 22.58
N TYR A 431 -38.57 -15.98 21.84
CA TYR A 431 -39.15 -14.64 22.11
C TYR A 431 -40.68 -14.53 21.91
N LYS A 432 -41.39 -15.66 21.94
CA LYS A 432 -42.86 -15.68 22.12
C LYS A 432 -43.28 -15.85 23.58
N MET A 433 -42.35 -15.74 24.54
CA MET A 433 -42.69 -15.72 25.96
C MET A 433 -42.95 -14.29 26.44
N ASP A 434 -43.93 -14.17 27.33
CA ASP A 434 -44.42 -12.91 27.88
C ASP A 434 -43.44 -12.39 28.96
N VAL A 435 -42.29 -11.88 28.51
CA VAL A 435 -41.23 -11.28 29.35
C VAL A 435 -41.74 -10.09 30.17
N LYS A 436 -42.90 -9.55 29.78
CA LYS A 436 -43.54 -8.39 30.39
C LYS A 436 -43.90 -8.62 31.86
N GLU A 437 -44.40 -9.80 32.23
CA GLU A 437 -44.86 -10.05 33.60
C GLU A 437 -43.71 -10.11 34.63
N VAL A 438 -42.52 -10.54 34.19
CA VAL A 438 -41.30 -10.54 35.01
C VAL A 438 -40.70 -9.14 35.09
N PHE A 439 -40.66 -8.43 33.97
CA PHE A 439 -40.18 -7.04 33.94
C PHE A 439 -41.06 -6.13 34.81
N ASP A 440 -42.38 -6.32 34.78
CA ASP A 440 -43.35 -5.56 35.58
C ASP A 440 -43.21 -5.84 37.10
N LYS A 441 -42.71 -7.02 37.50
CA LYS A 441 -42.39 -7.34 38.90
C LYS A 441 -41.05 -6.77 39.37
N CYS A 442 -40.06 -6.70 38.48
CA CYS A 442 -38.72 -6.20 38.81
C CYS A 442 -38.60 -4.68 38.67
N TYR A 443 -39.38 -4.05 37.80
CA TYR A 443 -39.33 -2.60 37.54
C TYR A 443 -39.49 -1.72 38.79
N PRO A 444 -40.38 -2.03 39.76
CA PRO A 444 -40.48 -1.25 40.99
C PRO A 444 -39.24 -1.32 41.88
N LEU A 445 -38.45 -2.41 41.81
CA LEU A 445 -37.20 -2.58 42.55
C LEU A 445 -36.03 -1.82 41.90
N LEU A 446 -36.17 -1.46 40.62
CA LEU A 446 -35.18 -0.68 39.84
C LEU A 446 -35.32 0.83 40.02
N GLU A 447 -36.51 1.31 40.40
CA GLU A 447 -36.74 2.73 40.70
C GLU A 447 -36.30 3.13 42.11
N ASP A 448 -36.15 2.18 43.03
CA ASP A 448 -35.72 2.46 44.39
C ASP A 448 -34.20 2.62 44.47
N ARG A 449 -33.76 3.86 44.74
CA ARG A 449 -32.35 4.29 44.64
C ARG A 449 -31.43 3.71 45.72
N GLU A 450 -31.98 2.99 46.69
CA GLU A 450 -31.22 2.33 47.76
C GLU A 450 -30.93 0.85 47.48
N THR A 451 -31.52 0.26 46.43
CA THR A 451 -31.32 -1.16 46.10
C THR A 451 -30.02 -1.36 45.34
N THR A 452 -29.10 -2.17 45.87
CA THR A 452 -27.83 -2.45 45.19
C THR A 452 -28.00 -3.51 44.10
N VAL A 453 -27.06 -3.56 43.15
CA VAL A 453 -27.04 -4.59 42.08
C VAL A 453 -27.00 -6.01 42.65
N GLU A 454 -26.38 -6.16 43.82
CA GLU A 454 -26.25 -7.42 44.55
C GLU A 454 -27.61 -7.89 45.10
N ASP A 455 -28.43 -7.00 45.65
CA ASP A 455 -29.77 -7.31 46.15
C ASP A 455 -30.71 -7.78 45.04
N ILE A 456 -30.61 -7.15 43.86
CA ILE A 456 -31.41 -7.52 42.68
C ILE A 456 -30.98 -8.88 42.14
N SER A 457 -29.67 -9.18 42.15
CA SER A 457 -29.17 -10.49 41.75
C SER A 457 -29.64 -11.60 42.70
N GLU A 458 -29.69 -11.37 44.01
CA GLU A 458 -30.20 -12.35 44.98
C GLU A 458 -31.70 -12.65 44.78
N ILE A 459 -32.50 -11.62 44.47
CA ILE A 459 -33.94 -11.80 44.20
C ILE A 459 -34.15 -12.64 42.94
N ILE A 460 -33.38 -12.36 41.87
CA ILE A 460 -33.45 -13.12 40.62
C ILE A 460 -33.01 -14.57 40.86
N ASP A 461 -31.99 -14.79 41.67
CA ASP A 461 -31.48 -16.14 41.99
C ASP A 461 -32.49 -16.97 42.77
N LYS A 462 -33.18 -16.34 43.72
CA LYS A 462 -34.23 -17.00 44.48
C LYS A 462 -35.41 -17.40 43.59
N GLU A 463 -35.85 -16.52 42.70
CA GLU A 463 -36.95 -16.82 41.76
C GLU A 463 -36.56 -17.90 40.74
N ILE A 464 -35.28 -17.96 40.36
CA ILE A 464 -34.71 -19.04 39.54
C ILE A 464 -34.77 -20.39 40.28
N GLU A 465 -34.43 -20.42 41.56
CA GLU A 465 -34.53 -21.64 42.36
C GLU A 465 -35.97 -22.13 42.51
N GLU A 466 -36.93 -21.21 42.65
CA GLU A 466 -38.35 -21.52 42.78
C GLU A 466 -38.99 -21.91 41.44
N THR A 467 -38.51 -21.36 40.31
CA THR A 467 -39.02 -21.65 38.95
C THR A 467 -37.89 -21.90 37.93
N PRO A 468 -37.13 -23.00 38.07
CA PRO A 468 -35.91 -23.26 37.27
C PRO A 468 -36.18 -23.52 35.79
N GLU A 469 -37.43 -23.82 35.42
CA GLU A 469 -37.88 -23.96 34.04
C GLU A 469 -38.00 -22.60 33.33
N ASN A 470 -38.03 -21.49 34.10
CA ASN A 470 -38.34 -20.16 33.60
C ASN A 470 -37.08 -19.47 33.06
N VAL A 471 -36.76 -19.81 31.82
CA VAL A 471 -35.62 -19.29 31.06
C VAL A 471 -35.55 -17.76 31.04
N ALA A 472 -36.68 -17.05 31.19
CA ALA A 472 -36.71 -15.59 31.22
C ALA A 472 -35.94 -15.01 32.43
N LEU A 473 -35.94 -15.69 33.58
CA LEU A 473 -35.22 -15.25 34.77
C LEU A 473 -33.70 -15.38 34.60
N TYR A 474 -33.25 -16.44 33.93
CA TYR A 474 -31.83 -16.62 33.59
C TYR A 474 -31.33 -15.57 32.59
N ILE A 475 -32.20 -15.17 31.65
CA ILE A 475 -31.90 -14.07 30.71
C ILE A 475 -31.86 -12.74 31.47
N LEU A 476 -32.79 -12.50 32.39
CA LEU A 476 -32.79 -11.29 33.23
C LEU A 476 -31.52 -11.20 34.09
N LYS A 477 -31.11 -12.32 34.71
CA LYS A 477 -29.83 -12.43 35.45
C LYS A 477 -28.63 -12.08 34.56
N ALA A 478 -28.62 -12.58 33.33
CA ALA A 478 -27.54 -12.34 32.38
C ALA A 478 -27.50 -10.91 31.83
N ILE A 479 -28.61 -10.16 31.90
CA ILE A 479 -28.66 -8.74 31.53
C ILE A 479 -28.14 -7.86 32.68
N TYR A 480 -28.30 -8.31 33.93
CA TYR A 480 -28.01 -7.52 35.13
C TYR A 480 -26.59 -7.73 35.70
N LEU A 481 -25.94 -8.87 35.41
CA LEU A 481 -24.52 -9.16 35.68
C LEU A 481 -23.61 -8.71 34.53
#